data_AF-A0A2M7JRX2-F1
#
_entry.id   AF-A0A2M7JRX2-F1
#
_cell.length_a   1.000
_cell.length_b   1.000
_cell.length_c   1.000
_cell.angle_alpha   90.00
_cell.angle_beta   90.00
_cell.angle_gamma   90.00
#
_symmetry.space_group_name_H-M   'P 1'
#
loop_
_entity.id
_entity.type
_entity.pdbx_description
1 polymer ?
#
loop_
_entity_poly.entity_id
_entity_poly.type
_entity_poly.pdbx_seq_one_letter_code
_entity_poly.pdbx_strand_id
1 'polypeptide(L)'
;PLPLIFAEICAANIGGSSTMVGDPPNVILGTYFQLSFMDFVKNTGLIAWIGFGVNVIFFLWFYKREIFSARSRLRQDPQWLEEQVKALNPKEAIKDKRLFIVGLIAFFYVVVVLVTHHITHLSVATCALTGALIAMLLGGHKMSRVLL
;
A
#
# COMPACT_ATOMS: atom_id res chain seq x y z
N PRO A 1 15.38 12.91 -3.34
CA PRO A 1 14.20 12.01 -3.42
C PRO A 1 14.46 10.60 -2.84
N LEU A 2 15.69 10.06 -2.96
CA LEU A 2 16.06 8.75 -2.42
C LEU A 2 15.66 8.51 -0.93
N PRO A 3 15.92 9.43 0.02
CA PRO A 3 15.53 9.22 1.42
C PRO A 3 14.03 9.04 1.64
N LEU A 4 13.22 9.79 0.90
CA LEU A 4 11.76 9.76 1.00
C LEU A 4 11.23 8.42 0.48
N ILE A 5 11.80 7.92 -0.62
CA ILE A 5 11.46 6.61 -1.18
C ILE A 5 11.81 5.50 -0.18
N PHE A 6 12.98 5.56 0.47
CA PHE A 6 13.33 4.59 1.52
C PHE A 6 12.39 4.67 2.72
N ALA A 7 12.02 5.88 3.16
CA ALA A 7 11.05 6.06 4.22
C ALA A 7 9.67 5.45 3.87
N GLU A 8 9.23 5.63 2.62
CA GLU A 8 7.97 5.07 2.11
C GLU A 8 8.01 3.55 2.01
N ILE A 9 9.11 2.96 1.51
CA ILE A 9 9.28 1.49 1.46
C ILE A 9 9.25 0.90 2.87
N CYS A 10 9.97 1.50 3.82
CA CYS A 10 9.95 1.05 5.22
C CYS A 10 8.56 1.20 5.84
N ALA A 11 7.89 2.34 5.61
CA ALA A 11 6.53 2.58 6.08
C ALA A 11 5.53 1.57 5.51
N ALA A 12 5.61 1.27 4.21
CA ALA A 12 4.74 0.29 3.55
C ALA A 12 4.94 -1.12 4.12
N ASN A 13 6.19 -1.52 4.40
CA ASN A 13 6.48 -2.83 5.00
C ASN A 13 5.98 -2.93 6.45
N ILE A 14 6.13 -1.86 7.25
CA ILE A 14 5.57 -1.80 8.62
C ILE A 14 4.03 -1.83 8.57
N GLY A 15 3.42 -1.13 7.60
CA GLY A 15 2.00 -1.20 7.36
C GLY A 15 1.55 -2.61 6.95
N GLY A 16 2.32 -3.29 6.11
CA GLY A 16 2.04 -4.67 5.70
C GLY A 16 2.01 -5.64 6.88
N SER A 17 3.04 -5.60 7.73
CA SER A 17 3.15 -6.49 8.89
C SER A 17 2.07 -6.29 9.95
N SER A 18 1.33 -5.16 9.90
CA SER A 18 0.16 -4.91 10.74
C SER A 18 -1.07 -5.77 10.38
N THR A 19 -1.05 -6.40 9.20
CA THR A 19 -2.19 -7.16 8.66
C THR A 19 -1.79 -8.57 8.25
N MET A 20 -2.79 -9.47 8.22
CA MET A 20 -2.61 -10.86 7.81
C MET A 20 -2.06 -11.02 6.38
N VAL A 21 -2.30 -10.07 5.48
CA VAL A 21 -2.01 -10.20 4.03
C VAL A 21 -0.93 -9.26 3.54
N GLY A 22 -0.35 -8.45 4.43
CA GLY A 22 0.67 -7.48 4.02
C GLY A 22 2.04 -8.09 3.72
N ASP A 23 2.36 -9.28 4.26
CA ASP A 23 3.61 -9.98 4.00
C ASP A 23 3.43 -11.52 4.01
N PRO A 24 4.29 -12.28 3.28
CA PRO A 24 4.14 -13.74 3.18
C PRO A 24 4.17 -14.49 4.53
N PRO A 25 5.03 -14.13 5.51
CA PRO A 25 5.01 -14.73 6.85
C PRO A 25 3.65 -14.62 7.55
N ASN A 26 3.01 -13.45 7.52
CA ASN A 26 1.71 -13.24 8.17
C ASN A 26 0.60 -14.09 7.52
N VAL A 27 0.62 -14.25 6.20
CA VAL A 27 -0.36 -15.11 5.51
C VAL A 27 -0.17 -16.57 5.92
N ILE A 28 1.08 -17.04 6.00
CA ILE A 28 1.40 -18.42 6.39
C ILE A 28 0.98 -18.66 7.84
N LEU A 29 1.30 -17.75 8.76
CA LEU A 29 0.91 -17.86 10.17
C LEU A 29 -0.61 -17.81 10.34
N GLY A 30 -1.27 -16.87 9.65
CA GLY A 30 -2.71 -16.71 9.75
C GLY A 30 -3.47 -17.91 9.21
N THR A 31 -3.01 -18.51 8.10
CA THR A 31 -3.62 -19.73 7.54
C THR A 31 -3.33 -20.97 8.39
N TYR A 32 -2.12 -21.11 8.94
CA TYR A 32 -1.75 -22.23 9.79
C TYR A 32 -2.50 -22.23 11.13
N PHE A 33 -2.59 -21.07 11.78
CA PHE A 33 -3.27 -20.92 13.08
C PHE A 33 -4.77 -20.57 12.95
N GLN A 34 -5.31 -20.51 11.73
CA GLN A 34 -6.71 -20.11 11.46
C GLN A 34 -7.10 -18.77 12.11
N LEU A 35 -6.16 -17.83 12.14
CA LEU A 35 -6.37 -16.49 12.71
C LEU A 35 -7.12 -15.61 11.71
N SER A 36 -8.01 -14.77 12.22
CA SER A 36 -8.72 -13.81 11.39
C SER A 36 -7.87 -12.57 11.08
N PHE A 37 -8.29 -11.79 10.08
CA PHE A 37 -7.66 -10.52 9.74
C PHE A 37 -7.66 -9.56 10.96
N MET A 38 -8.77 -9.55 11.70
CA MET A 38 -8.92 -8.70 12.87
C MET A 38 -8.02 -9.12 14.03
N ASP A 39 -7.64 -10.40 14.12
CA ASP A 39 -6.71 -10.85 15.15
C ASP A 39 -5.31 -10.28 14.90
N PHE A 40 -4.87 -10.21 13.64
CA PHE A 40 -3.62 -9.51 13.30
C PHE A 40 -3.71 -8.01 13.61
N VAL A 41 -4.77 -7.34 13.16
CA VAL A 41 -4.92 -5.90 13.42
C VAL A 41 -4.91 -5.57 14.91
N LYS A 42 -5.53 -6.40 15.76
CA LYS A 42 -5.55 -6.18 17.21
C LYS A 42 -4.20 -6.46 17.87
N ASN A 43 -3.48 -7.51 17.43
CA ASN A 43 -2.23 -7.94 18.06
C ASN A 43 -1.00 -7.26 17.45
N THR A 44 -0.80 -7.39 16.15
CA THR A 44 0.35 -6.83 15.44
C THR A 44 0.11 -5.38 15.01
N GLY A 45 -1.15 -4.95 14.85
CA GLY A 45 -1.45 -3.59 14.40
C GLY A 45 -0.99 -2.49 15.36
N LEU A 46 -1.14 -2.69 16.68
CA LEU A 46 -0.65 -1.73 17.66
C LEU A 46 0.88 -1.65 17.67
N ILE A 47 1.55 -2.81 17.58
CA ILE A 47 3.02 -2.90 17.53
C ILE A 47 3.55 -2.25 16.25
N ALA A 48 2.89 -2.48 15.11
CA ALA A 48 3.22 -1.85 13.85
C ALA A 48 3.04 -0.33 13.90
N TRP A 49 2.00 0.18 14.57
CA TRP A 49 1.81 1.62 14.77
C TRP A 49 2.93 2.25 15.59
N ILE A 50 3.36 1.59 16.67
CA ILE A 50 4.51 2.03 17.47
C ILE A 50 5.79 2.00 16.60
N GLY A 51 6.00 0.92 15.86
CA GLY A 51 7.13 0.77 14.94
C GLY A 51 7.14 1.83 13.84
N PHE A 52 5.96 2.20 13.32
CA PHE A 52 5.80 3.30 12.36
C PHE A 52 6.22 4.64 12.98
N GLY A 53 5.80 4.92 14.21
CA GLY A 53 6.23 6.11 14.94
C GLY A 53 7.75 6.16 15.15
N VAL A 54 8.35 5.06 15.57
CA VAL A 54 9.82 4.93 15.71
C VAL A 54 10.52 5.14 14.37
N ASN A 55 10.01 4.54 13.29
CA ASN A 55 10.54 4.68 11.94
C ASN A 55 10.50 6.15 11.48
N VAL A 56 9.37 6.84 11.67
CA VAL A 56 9.24 8.27 11.34
C VAL A 56 10.24 9.10 12.13
N ILE A 57 10.36 8.88 13.44
CA ILE A 57 11.32 9.61 14.29
C ILE A 57 12.76 9.35 13.82
N PHE A 58 13.10 8.10 13.50
CA PHE A 58 14.41 7.70 12.99
C PHE A 58 14.74 8.42 11.67
N PHE A 59 13.84 8.37 10.69
CA PHE A 59 14.04 9.04 9.40
C PHE A 59 14.13 10.56 9.55
N LEU A 60 13.30 11.17 10.41
CA LEU A 60 13.38 12.61 10.71
C LEU A 60 14.72 13.00 11.33
N TRP A 61 15.24 12.19 12.26
CA TRP A 61 16.52 12.46 12.92
C TRP A 61 17.71 12.23 11.99
N PHE A 62 17.70 11.13 11.23
CA PHE A 62 18.77 10.73 10.33
C PHE A 62 18.89 11.67 9.13
N TYR A 63 17.76 12.01 8.49
CA TYR A 63 17.73 12.90 7.33
C TYR A 63 17.48 14.37 7.70
N LYS A 64 17.62 14.76 8.97
CA LYS A 64 17.37 16.14 9.43
C LYS A 64 18.09 17.20 8.61
N ARG A 65 19.33 16.91 8.15
CA ARG A 65 20.14 17.85 7.35
C ARG A 65 19.56 18.04 5.94
N GLU A 66 19.10 16.97 5.31
CA GLU A 66 18.47 17.02 3.99
C GLU A 66 17.07 17.61 4.04
N ILE A 67 16.31 17.33 5.10
CA ILE A 67 14.99 17.92 5.33
C ILE A 67 15.13 19.43 5.61
N PHE A 68 16.12 19.84 6.41
CA PHE A 68 16.34 21.25 6.71
C PHE A 68 16.86 22.02 5.49
N SER A 69 17.73 21.42 4.67
CA SER A 69 18.19 22.04 3.41
C SER A 69 17.07 22.13 2.37
N ALA A 70 16.22 21.10 2.26
CA ALA A 70 15.02 21.12 1.43
C ALA A 70 14.03 22.20 1.90
N ARG A 71 13.79 22.31 3.22
CA ARG A 71 12.91 23.34 3.80
C ARG A 71 13.44 24.76 3.54
N SER A 72 14.75 24.98 3.63
CA SER A 72 15.36 26.26 3.32
C SER A 72 15.24 26.63 1.84
N ARG A 73 15.41 25.66 0.92
CA ARG A 73 15.17 25.86 -0.51
C ARG A 73 13.69 26.19 -0.80
N LEU A 74 12.76 25.48 -0.17
CA LEU A 74 11.32 25.72 -0.28
C LEU A 74 10.89 27.11 0.24
N ARG A 75 11.58 27.65 1.24
CA ARG A 75 11.32 29.01 1.76
C ARG A 75 11.88 30.10 0.86
N GLN A 76 12.96 29.83 0.13
CA GLN A 76 13.61 30.79 -0.76
C GLN A 76 12.92 30.85 -2.13
N ASP A 77 12.39 29.72 -2.61
CA ASP A 77 11.70 29.64 -3.89
C ASP A 77 10.43 28.76 -3.79
N PRO A 78 9.28 29.37 -3.47
CA PRO A 78 8.00 28.67 -3.43
C PRO A 78 7.54 28.20 -4.82
N GLN A 79 7.98 28.87 -5.90
CA GLN A 79 7.58 28.57 -7.26
C GLN A 79 8.24 27.28 -7.78
N TRP A 80 9.46 26.99 -7.32
CA TRP A 80 10.16 25.73 -7.62
C TRP A 80 9.35 24.47 -7.21
N LEU A 81 8.65 24.51 -6.07
CA LEU A 81 7.80 23.40 -5.65
C LEU A 81 6.57 23.26 -6.56
N GLU A 82 5.94 24.39 -6.91
CA GLU A 82 4.81 24.38 -7.82
C GLU A 82 5.17 23.81 -9.19
N GLU A 83 6.34 24.14 -9.72
CA GLU A 83 6.82 23.59 -10.99
C GLU A 83 7.06 22.07 -10.90
N GLN A 84 7.69 21.59 -9.83
CA GLN A 84 7.90 20.15 -9.64
C GLN A 84 6.60 19.37 -9.42
N VAL A 85 5.64 19.95 -8.70
CA VAL A 85 4.31 19.34 -8.51
C VAL A 85 3.50 19.39 -9.81
N LYS A 86 3.58 20.47 -10.58
CA LYS A 86 2.93 20.57 -11.90
C LYS A 86 3.55 19.61 -12.92
N ALA A 87 4.87 19.36 -12.83
CA ALA A 87 5.56 18.36 -13.64
C ALA A 87 5.14 16.91 -13.28
N LEU A 88 4.84 16.64 -12.01
CA LEU A 88 4.11 15.43 -11.61
C LEU A 88 2.63 15.59 -11.98
N ASN A 89 2.27 15.35 -13.25
CA ASN A 89 0.87 15.34 -13.65
C ASN A 89 0.26 13.93 -13.45
N PRO A 90 -0.41 13.62 -12.32
CA PRO A 90 -0.95 12.29 -12.05
C PRO A 90 -2.01 11.86 -13.08
N LYS A 91 -2.61 12.80 -13.82
CA LYS A 91 -3.57 12.50 -14.89
C LYS A 91 -2.90 11.84 -16.10
N GLU A 92 -1.62 12.13 -16.36
CA GLU A 92 -0.86 11.51 -17.44
C GLU A 92 -0.42 10.07 -17.09
N ALA A 93 -0.29 9.76 -15.80
CA ALA A 93 0.01 8.40 -15.34
C ALA A 93 -1.15 7.43 -15.61
N ILE A 94 -2.40 7.91 -15.65
CA ILE A 94 -3.59 7.08 -15.91
C ILE A 94 -3.80 6.93 -17.42
N LYS A 95 -3.18 5.90 -18.00
CA LYS A 95 -3.28 5.58 -19.43
C LYS A 95 -4.68 5.11 -19.85
N ASP A 96 -5.41 4.43 -18.96
CA ASP A 96 -6.76 3.95 -19.23
C ASP A 96 -7.64 4.09 -17.97
N LYS A 97 -8.55 5.06 -18.00
CA LYS A 97 -9.45 5.35 -16.87
C LYS A 97 -10.39 4.19 -16.57
N ARG A 98 -10.81 3.43 -17.58
CA ARG A 98 -11.73 2.30 -17.39
C ARG A 98 -11.03 1.17 -16.66
N LEU A 99 -9.81 0.84 -17.08
CA LEU A 99 -9.00 -0.19 -16.43
C LEU A 99 -8.61 0.22 -14.99
N PHE A 100 -8.30 1.50 -14.77
CA PHE A 100 -8.01 2.03 -13.43
C PHE A 100 -9.21 1.87 -12.47
N ILE A 101 -10.42 2.22 -12.91
CA ILE A 101 -11.63 2.07 -12.10
C ILE A 101 -11.92 0.59 -11.82
N VAL A 102 -11.78 -0.28 -12.82
CA VAL A 102 -11.94 -1.73 -12.63
C VAL A 102 -10.96 -2.27 -11.61
N GLY A 103 -9.68 -1.88 -11.70
CA GLY A 103 -8.65 -2.28 -10.75
C GLY A 103 -8.94 -1.79 -9.34
N LEU A 104 -9.42 -0.55 -9.20
CA LEU A 104 -9.80 0.01 -7.90
C LEU A 104 -11.00 -0.73 -7.28
N ILE A 105 -12.02 -1.05 -8.09
CA ILE A 105 -13.18 -1.84 -7.64
C ILE A 105 -12.72 -3.23 -7.20
N ALA A 106 -11.90 -3.92 -7.99
CA ALA A 106 -11.40 -5.25 -7.65
C ALA A 106 -10.54 -5.22 -6.37
N PHE A 107 -9.70 -4.21 -6.21
CA PHE A 107 -8.89 -4.01 -5.01
C PHE A 107 -9.77 -3.84 -3.76
N PHE A 108 -10.72 -2.90 -3.78
CA PHE A 108 -11.62 -2.70 -2.64
C PHE A 108 -12.50 -3.92 -2.36
N TYR A 109 -12.96 -4.60 -3.41
CA TYR A 109 -13.70 -5.85 -3.26
C TYR A 109 -12.87 -6.90 -2.49
N VAL A 110 -11.61 -7.11 -2.87
CA VAL A 110 -10.71 -8.03 -2.17
C VAL A 110 -10.53 -7.61 -0.72
N VAL A 111 -10.27 -6.33 -0.45
CA VAL A 111 -10.12 -5.81 0.92
C VAL A 111 -11.35 -6.11 1.77
N VAL A 112 -12.56 -5.85 1.25
CA VAL A 112 -13.81 -6.12 1.98
C VAL A 112 -13.97 -7.61 2.26
N VAL A 113 -13.85 -8.47 1.23
CA VAL A 113 -14.01 -9.92 1.37
C VAL A 113 -13.01 -10.49 2.38
N LEU A 114 -11.76 -10.02 2.32
CA LEU A 114 -10.67 -10.43 3.20
C LEU A 114 -10.91 -9.99 4.65
N VAL A 115 -11.47 -8.81 4.89
CA VAL A 115 -11.87 -8.39 6.24
C VAL A 115 -13.03 -9.25 6.75
N THR A 116 -13.99 -9.62 5.88
CA THR A 116 -15.16 -10.41 6.25
C THR A 116 -14.96 -11.93 6.20
N HIS A 117 -13.77 -12.42 5.85
CA HIS A 117 -13.56 -13.84 5.53
C HIS A 117 -13.90 -14.80 6.67
N HIS A 118 -13.72 -14.35 7.93
CA HIS A 118 -14.06 -15.12 9.13
C HIS A 118 -15.57 -15.36 9.27
N ILE A 119 -16.42 -14.45 8.75
CA ILE A 119 -17.88 -14.61 8.75
C ILE A 119 -18.30 -15.51 7.58
N THR A 120 -17.62 -15.40 6.44
CA THR A 120 -17.97 -16.16 5.23
C THR A 120 -17.35 -17.56 5.19
N HIS A 121 -16.51 -17.92 6.17
CA HIS A 121 -15.73 -19.16 6.23
C HIS A 121 -14.89 -19.41 4.96
N LEU A 122 -14.48 -18.34 4.27
CA LEU A 122 -13.70 -18.43 3.04
C LEU A 122 -12.21 -18.42 3.37
N SER A 123 -11.43 -19.23 2.65
CA SER A 123 -9.97 -19.18 2.76
C SER A 123 -9.42 -17.87 2.17
N VAL A 124 -8.31 -17.38 2.72
CA VAL A 124 -7.61 -16.18 2.21
C VAL A 124 -7.24 -16.35 0.73
N ALA A 125 -6.83 -17.56 0.32
CA ALA A 125 -6.53 -17.87 -1.07
C ALA A 125 -7.75 -17.71 -1.99
N THR A 126 -8.94 -18.16 -1.54
CA THR A 126 -10.18 -17.98 -2.30
C THR A 126 -10.55 -16.50 -2.45
N CYS A 127 -10.32 -15.70 -1.41
CA CYS A 127 -10.55 -14.25 -1.45
C CYS A 127 -9.66 -13.57 -2.50
N ALA A 128 -8.37 -13.92 -2.54
CA ALA A 128 -7.42 -13.39 -3.53
C ALA A 128 -7.76 -13.84 -4.95
N LEU A 129 -8.06 -15.13 -5.15
CA LEU A 129 -8.38 -15.69 -6.47
C LEU A 129 -9.68 -15.13 -7.06
N THR A 130 -10.71 -14.93 -6.24
CA THR A 130 -11.97 -14.32 -6.71
C THR A 130 -11.79 -12.86 -7.12
N GLY A 131 -10.99 -12.09 -6.38
CA GLY A 131 -10.60 -10.74 -6.78
C GLY A 131 -9.81 -10.68 -8.08
N ALA A 132 -8.83 -11.57 -8.22
CA ALA A 132 -8.05 -11.70 -9.45
C ALA A 132 -8.95 -12.06 -10.65
N LEU A 133 -9.89 -12.99 -10.46
CA LEU A 133 -10.85 -13.37 -11.49
C LEU A 133 -11.73 -12.19 -11.90
N ILE A 134 -12.28 -11.43 -10.94
CA ILE A 134 -13.09 -10.24 -11.22
C ILE A 134 -12.27 -9.19 -11.97
N ALA A 135 -11.03 -8.94 -11.54
CA ALA A 135 -10.13 -8.02 -12.19
C ALA A 135 -9.86 -8.44 -13.65
N MET A 136 -9.59 -9.73 -13.89
CA MET A 136 -9.34 -10.28 -15.22
C MET A 136 -10.57 -10.22 -16.14
N LEU A 137 -11.75 -10.59 -15.63
CA LEU A 137 -13.00 -10.59 -16.40
C LEU A 137 -13.42 -9.16 -16.78
N LEU A 138 -13.33 -8.22 -15.84
CA LEU A 138 -13.71 -6.83 -16.07
C LEU A 138 -12.63 -6.01 -16.79
N GLY A 139 -11.35 -6.41 -16.65
CA GLY A 139 -10.21 -5.74 -17.27
C GLY A 139 -10.02 -6.08 -18.77
N GLY A 140 -10.63 -7.18 -19.25
CA GLY A 140 -10.73 -7.52 -20.65
C GLY A 140 -9.40 -7.75 -21.38
N HIS A 141 -9.41 -7.67 -22.72
CA HIS A 141 -8.28 -8.02 -23.59
C HIS A 141 -6.98 -7.22 -23.37
N LYS A 142 -7.05 -6.05 -22.73
CA LYS A 142 -5.88 -5.22 -22.43
C LYS A 142 -5.04 -5.74 -21.27
N MET A 143 -5.58 -6.62 -20.44
CA MET A 143 -4.88 -7.16 -19.26
C MET A 143 -3.80 -8.18 -19.62
N SER A 144 -3.92 -8.85 -20.78
CA SER A 144 -2.88 -9.77 -21.29
C SER A 144 -1.54 -9.06 -21.55
N ARG A 145 -1.56 -7.74 -21.82
CA ARG A 145 -0.36 -6.93 -22.09
C ARG A 145 0.28 -6.37 -20.81
N VAL A 146 -0.35 -6.59 -19.65
CA VAL A 146 0.15 -6.17 -18.32
C VAL A 146 0.72 -7.37 -17.54
N LEU A 147 0.32 -8.60 -17.90
CA LEU A 147 0.79 -9.84 -17.27
C LEU A 147 1.96 -10.53 -18.01
N LEU A 148 2.39 -9.97 -19.15
CA LEU A 148 3.58 -10.36 -19.94
C LEU A 148 4.62 -9.24 -19.86
#